data_AF-A0A6M3L5F0-F1
#
_entry.id   AF-A0A6M3L5F0-F1
#
_cell.length_a   1.000
_cell.length_b   1.000
_cell.length_c   1.000
_cell.angle_alpha   90.00
_cell.angle_beta   90.00
_cell.angle_gamma   90.00
#
_symmetry.space_group_name_H-M   'P 1'
#
loop_
_entity.id
_entity.type
_entity.pdbx_description
1 polymer ?
#
loop_
_entity_poly.entity_id
_entity_poly.type
_entity_poly.pdbx_seq_one_letter_code
_entity_poly.pdbx_strand_id
1 'polypeptide(L)'
;MADEIQPKPQIEGQAESETDGVAVPQPVAETPETARPGAEKETQQVPLTTTPKTYTEKEVQEREAAITSKLQTETAHYQRMAAQMAMREQLGQIAKAEAEVDNKDRQDVDQGLITQQDADQRKVLRQQTVQLQQHIREQSQQGEMLGRVTMAYDMGVKYGVNPELLVKDPNIRTPMQMVQRASELAMTARDARLRSLTAKPETFDKGPGVGTEESTSEELLLKKRYPTMYKK
;
A
#
# COMPACT_ATOMS: atom_id res chain seq x y z
N MET A 1 3.59 20.96 54.46
CA MET A 1 4.08 20.12 55.58
C MET A 1 3.03 19.05 55.74
N ALA A 2 3.43 17.77 55.65
CA ALA A 2 2.56 16.67 55.22
C ALA A 2 2.20 16.83 53.71
N ASP A 3 2.32 15.86 52.79
CA ASP A 3 2.43 14.38 52.89
C ASP A 3 1.13 13.72 53.41
N GLU A 4 0.65 12.54 53.01
CA GLU A 4 0.98 11.57 51.94
C GLU A 4 -0.35 10.82 51.59
N ILE A 5 -0.56 9.78 50.75
CA ILE A 5 0.22 8.75 49.99
C ILE A 5 -0.49 8.56 48.62
N GLN A 6 0.19 8.12 47.55
CA GLN A 6 -0.47 7.51 46.37
C GLN A 6 -0.61 5.98 46.51
N PRO A 7 -1.82 5.38 46.43
CA PRO A 7 -1.96 3.92 46.41
C PRO A 7 -1.60 3.33 45.03
N LYS A 8 -0.32 2.98 44.84
CA LYS A 8 0.07 1.92 43.89
C LYS A 8 -0.35 0.57 44.46
N PRO A 9 -0.99 -0.33 43.69
CA PRO A 9 -1.00 -1.74 44.05
C PRO A 9 0.41 -2.33 43.87
N GLN A 10 0.96 -2.92 44.93
CA GLN A 10 2.17 -3.75 44.86
C GLN A 10 1.81 -5.16 44.37
N ILE A 11 2.69 -5.77 43.57
CA ILE A 11 2.67 -7.22 43.30
C ILE A 11 4.11 -7.76 43.41
N GLU A 12 4.51 -7.99 44.65
CA GLU A 12 5.46 -9.05 45.03
C GLU A 12 4.62 -10.20 45.60
N GLY A 13 4.98 -11.48 45.50
CA GLY A 13 6.11 -12.08 44.79
C GLY A 13 6.15 -13.59 45.07
N GLN A 14 6.50 -14.38 44.04
CA GLN A 14 6.93 -15.80 44.04
C GLN A 14 6.42 -16.79 45.11
N ALA A 15 5.88 -17.91 44.64
CA ALA A 15 6.20 -19.23 45.18
C ALA A 15 6.30 -20.23 44.02
N GLU A 16 7.45 -20.88 43.88
CA GLU A 16 7.72 -21.91 42.87
C GLU A 16 7.64 -23.31 43.51
N SER A 17 7.32 -24.34 42.72
CA SER A 17 7.41 -25.75 43.13
C SER A 17 7.74 -26.63 41.93
N GLU A 18 8.94 -27.18 41.89
CA GLU A 18 9.45 -27.99 40.77
C GLU A 18 9.05 -29.48 40.88
N THR A 19 9.05 -30.16 39.72
CA THR A 19 9.00 -31.64 39.54
C THR A 19 7.74 -32.35 40.06
N ASP A 20 7.28 -33.48 39.50
CA ASP A 20 7.99 -34.54 38.77
C ASP A 20 7.05 -35.24 37.76
N GLY A 21 7.56 -36.20 36.96
CA GLY A 21 6.76 -37.22 36.27
C GLY A 21 6.56 -37.05 34.75
N VAL A 22 7.44 -37.69 33.96
CA VAL A 22 7.23 -37.87 32.51
C VAL A 22 6.20 -38.98 32.24
N ALA A 23 5.17 -38.68 31.45
CA ALA A 23 4.29 -39.70 30.86
C ALA A 23 3.75 -39.25 29.48
N VAL A 24 4.24 -39.85 28.40
CA VAL A 24 3.74 -39.63 27.03
C VAL A 24 2.81 -40.78 26.63
N PRO A 25 1.51 -40.53 26.33
CA PRO A 25 0.63 -41.56 25.79
C PRO A 25 0.76 -41.65 24.27
N GLN A 26 1.58 -42.58 23.77
CA GLN A 26 1.31 -43.19 22.46
C GLN A 26 0.13 -44.17 22.58
N PRO A 27 -0.62 -44.36 21.50
CA PRO A 27 -0.68 -45.71 20.93
C PRO A 27 -0.39 -45.74 19.42
N VAL A 28 0.24 -46.82 18.95
CA VAL A 28 0.49 -47.09 17.54
C VAL A 28 -0.17 -48.42 17.13
N ALA A 29 -1.02 -48.35 16.12
CA ALA A 29 -1.41 -49.42 15.17
C ALA A 29 -2.04 -48.69 13.97
N GLU A 30 -1.62 -48.84 12.71
CA GLU A 30 -1.67 -50.05 11.87
C GLU A 30 -3.09 -50.62 11.77
N THR A 31 -3.72 -50.83 10.60
CA THR A 31 -3.39 -50.70 9.15
C THR A 31 -4.75 -50.61 8.39
N PRO A 32 -4.88 -50.58 7.02
CA PRO A 32 -3.87 -50.65 5.96
C PRO A 32 -3.92 -49.51 4.91
N GLU A 33 -2.89 -49.52 4.06
CA GLU A 33 -2.70 -48.68 2.87
C GLU A 33 -3.64 -49.06 1.71
N THR A 34 -4.54 -48.16 1.29
CA THR A 34 -5.44 -48.41 0.15
C THR A 34 -4.80 -48.04 -1.19
N ALA A 35 -4.05 -49.00 -1.74
CA ALA A 35 -3.65 -49.17 -3.15
C ALA A 35 -3.67 -47.94 -4.09
N ARG A 36 -2.47 -47.48 -4.49
CA ARG A 36 -2.28 -46.73 -5.75
C ARG A 36 -2.67 -47.61 -6.94
N PRO A 37 -3.53 -47.16 -7.88
CA PRO A 37 -3.67 -47.79 -9.18
C PRO A 37 -2.49 -47.36 -10.08
N GLY A 38 -1.34 -47.99 -9.90
CA GLY A 38 -0.20 -47.88 -10.81
C GLY A 38 -0.48 -48.61 -12.12
N ALA A 39 -1.22 -47.97 -13.02
CA ALA A 39 -1.52 -48.51 -14.35
C ALA A 39 -0.37 -48.22 -15.33
N GLU A 40 0.65 -49.08 -15.34
CA GLU A 40 1.70 -49.05 -16.36
C GLU A 40 1.12 -49.32 -17.76
N LYS A 41 0.90 -48.27 -18.56
CA LYS A 41 0.80 -48.37 -20.01
C LYS A 41 1.52 -47.23 -20.71
N GLU A 42 2.51 -47.62 -21.49
CA GLU A 42 3.08 -46.91 -22.64
C GLU A 42 3.39 -45.41 -22.42
N THR A 43 4.63 -45.15 -22.04
CA THR A 43 5.31 -43.88 -22.32
C THR A 43 5.43 -43.64 -23.83
N GLN A 44 4.32 -43.24 -24.46
CA GLN A 44 4.41 -42.41 -25.66
C GLN A 44 5.11 -41.11 -25.25
N GLN A 45 6.42 -41.08 -25.45
CA GLN A 45 7.24 -39.89 -25.33
C GLN A 45 6.84 -38.93 -26.46
N VAL A 46 5.74 -38.19 -26.28
CA VAL A 46 5.51 -36.95 -27.00
C VAL A 46 6.66 -36.03 -26.60
N PRO A 47 7.60 -35.68 -27.51
CA PRO A 47 8.74 -34.87 -27.13
C PRO A 47 8.22 -33.47 -26.82
N LEU A 48 8.20 -33.10 -25.53
CA LEU A 48 7.71 -31.81 -25.09
C LEU A 48 8.74 -30.72 -25.39
N THR A 49 8.98 -30.46 -26.68
CA THR A 49 9.88 -29.41 -27.19
C THR A 49 9.27 -28.03 -27.04
N THR A 50 8.87 -27.68 -25.81
CA THR A 50 8.61 -26.31 -25.39
C THR A 50 9.96 -25.59 -25.32
N THR A 51 10.47 -25.18 -26.48
CA THR A 51 11.55 -24.18 -26.56
C THR A 51 11.14 -22.97 -25.73
N PRO A 52 11.99 -22.47 -24.82
CA PRO A 52 11.64 -21.32 -24.00
C PRO A 52 11.38 -20.12 -24.93
N LYS A 53 10.16 -19.58 -24.88
CA LYS A 53 9.82 -18.36 -25.63
C LYS A 53 10.61 -17.20 -25.06
N THR A 54 11.58 -16.69 -25.82
CA THR A 54 12.24 -15.41 -25.52
C THR A 54 11.24 -14.29 -25.79
N TYR A 55 10.66 -13.76 -24.73
CA TYR A 55 9.80 -12.58 -24.80
C TYR A 55 10.66 -11.33 -25.04
N THR A 56 10.13 -10.38 -25.81
CA THR A 56 10.72 -9.05 -25.94
C THR A 56 10.52 -8.26 -24.64
N GLU A 57 11.36 -7.25 -24.40
CA GLU A 57 11.29 -6.40 -23.20
C GLU A 57 9.90 -5.78 -23.00
N LYS A 58 9.21 -5.41 -24.09
CA LYS A 58 7.84 -4.88 -24.04
C LYS A 58 6.82 -5.92 -23.59
N GLU A 59 6.89 -7.15 -24.11
CA GLU A 59 6.00 -8.23 -23.67
C GLU A 59 6.23 -8.62 -22.20
N VAL A 60 7.46 -8.48 -21.70
CA VAL A 60 7.77 -8.64 -20.27
C VAL A 60 7.13 -7.51 -19.46
N GLN A 61 7.35 -6.24 -19.84
CA GLN A 61 6.77 -5.07 -19.17
C GLN A 61 5.23 -5.10 -19.16
N GLU A 62 4.58 -5.45 -20.27
CA GLU A 62 3.13 -5.62 -20.37
C GLU A 62 2.61 -6.74 -19.47
N ARG A 63 3.35 -7.86 -19.39
CA ARG A 63 3.01 -9.00 -18.53
C ARG A 63 3.20 -8.69 -17.06
N GLU A 64 4.26 -7.97 -16.69
CA GLU A 64 4.50 -7.50 -15.33
C GLU A 64 3.48 -6.44 -14.90
N ALA A 65 3.08 -5.53 -15.80
CA ALA A 65 1.98 -4.60 -15.59
C ALA A 65 0.64 -5.34 -15.37
N ALA A 66 0.36 -6.39 -16.15
CA ALA A 66 -0.83 -7.21 -15.97
C ALA A 66 -0.82 -8.02 -14.65
N ILE A 67 0.34 -8.52 -14.22
CA ILE A 67 0.52 -9.23 -12.94
C ILE A 67 0.36 -8.27 -11.76
N THR A 68 1.03 -7.12 -11.79
CA THR A 68 0.94 -6.10 -10.73
C THR A 68 -0.46 -5.50 -10.63
N SER A 69 -1.14 -5.26 -11.76
CA SER A 69 -2.55 -4.86 -11.78
C SER A 69 -3.48 -5.88 -11.11
N LYS A 70 -3.32 -7.18 -11.40
CA LYS A 70 -4.09 -8.23 -10.72
C LYS A 70 -3.81 -8.28 -9.21
N LEU A 71 -2.53 -8.26 -8.81
CA LEU A 71 -2.13 -8.19 -7.40
C LEU A 71 -2.71 -6.96 -6.68
N GLN A 72 -2.80 -5.80 -7.35
CA GLN A 72 -3.46 -4.61 -6.80
C GLN A 72 -4.97 -4.82 -6.62
N THR A 73 -5.67 -5.48 -7.57
CA THR A 73 -7.09 -5.80 -7.39
C THR A 73 -7.35 -6.83 -6.28
N GLU A 74 -6.49 -7.84 -6.15
CA GLU A 74 -6.59 -8.88 -5.12
C GLU A 74 -6.28 -8.31 -3.72
N THR A 75 -5.21 -7.53 -3.58
CA THR A 75 -4.89 -6.86 -2.30
C THR A 75 -5.96 -5.86 -1.90
N ALA A 76 -6.53 -5.09 -2.83
CA ALA A 76 -7.68 -4.23 -2.56
C ALA A 76 -8.94 -5.01 -2.14
N HIS A 77 -9.16 -6.22 -2.68
CA HIS A 77 -10.23 -7.11 -2.26
C HIS A 77 -10.03 -7.62 -0.82
N TYR A 78 -8.84 -8.14 -0.50
CA TYR A 78 -8.53 -8.60 0.86
C TYR A 78 -8.55 -7.48 1.90
N GLN A 79 -8.09 -6.26 1.56
CA GLN A 79 -8.20 -5.09 2.44
C GLN A 79 -9.67 -4.73 2.75
N ARG A 80 -10.57 -4.80 1.75
CA ARG A 80 -12.01 -4.59 1.96
C ARG A 80 -12.62 -5.67 2.85
N MET A 81 -12.26 -6.94 2.67
CA MET A 81 -12.69 -8.03 3.56
C MET A 81 -12.21 -7.83 5.00
N ALA A 82 -10.93 -7.50 5.20
CA ALA A 82 -10.37 -7.24 6.52
C ALA A 82 -11.05 -6.06 7.22
N ALA A 83 -11.32 -4.96 6.51
CA ALA A 83 -12.08 -3.83 7.02
C ALA A 83 -13.52 -4.21 7.43
N GLN A 84 -14.21 -5.05 6.64
CA GLN A 84 -15.53 -5.56 6.99
C GLN A 84 -15.52 -6.48 8.22
N MET A 85 -14.48 -7.31 8.39
CA MET A 85 -14.32 -8.15 9.59
C MET A 85 -14.05 -7.29 10.83
N ALA A 86 -13.13 -6.31 10.75
CA ALA A 86 -12.83 -5.39 11.84
C ALA A 86 -14.06 -4.55 12.25
N MET A 87 -14.86 -4.06 11.30
CA MET A 87 -16.12 -3.36 11.60
C MET A 87 -17.14 -4.27 12.30
N ARG A 88 -17.27 -5.54 11.89
CA ARG A 88 -18.14 -6.51 12.58
C ARG A 88 -17.68 -6.79 14.00
N GLU A 89 -16.37 -6.91 14.22
CA GLU A 89 -15.82 -7.10 15.56
C GLU A 89 -16.07 -5.89 16.46
N GLN A 90 -15.81 -4.66 15.97
CA GLN A 90 -16.10 -3.43 16.70
C GLN A 90 -17.58 -3.29 17.04
N LEU A 91 -18.49 -3.60 16.12
CA LEU A 91 -19.94 -3.62 16.41
C LEU A 91 -20.28 -4.66 17.48
N GLY A 92 -19.64 -5.83 17.47
CA GLY A 92 -19.79 -6.85 18.52
C GLY A 92 -19.25 -6.43 19.88
N GLN A 93 -18.14 -5.66 19.92
CA GLN A 93 -17.61 -5.08 21.15
C GLN A 93 -18.52 -3.97 21.71
N ILE A 94 -19.03 -3.09 20.83
CA ILE A 94 -19.98 -2.02 21.20
C ILE A 94 -21.29 -2.61 21.75
N ALA A 95 -21.84 -3.64 21.10
CA ALA A 95 -23.07 -4.30 21.55
C ALA A 95 -22.93 -4.98 22.92
N LYS A 96 -21.74 -5.52 23.24
CA LYS A 96 -21.44 -6.02 24.60
C LYS A 96 -21.42 -4.89 25.62
N ALA A 97 -20.74 -3.79 25.32
CA ALA A 97 -20.68 -2.64 26.21
C ALA A 97 -22.07 -1.99 26.43
N GLU A 98 -22.92 -1.89 25.41
CA GLU A 98 -24.32 -1.43 25.59
C GLU A 98 -25.11 -2.40 26.47
N ALA A 99 -24.96 -3.72 26.29
CA ALA A 99 -25.62 -4.73 27.12
C ALA A 99 -25.14 -4.73 28.59
N GLU A 100 -23.85 -4.48 28.84
CA GLU A 100 -23.29 -4.32 30.19
C GLU A 100 -23.88 -3.08 30.90
N VAL A 101 -23.97 -1.95 30.19
CA VAL A 101 -24.55 -0.71 30.75
C VAL A 101 -26.07 -0.83 30.94
N ASP A 102 -26.81 -1.43 30.00
CA ASP A 102 -28.25 -1.65 30.14
C ASP A 102 -28.58 -2.64 31.28
N ASN A 103 -27.73 -3.65 31.51
CA ASN A 103 -27.86 -4.53 32.68
C ASN A 103 -27.56 -3.78 33.99
N LYS A 104 -26.62 -2.82 33.98
CA LYS A 104 -26.38 -1.96 35.14
C LYS A 104 -27.55 -1.02 35.41
N ASP A 105 -28.08 -0.32 34.41
CA ASP A 105 -29.24 0.56 34.59
C ASP A 105 -30.46 -0.21 35.13
N ARG A 106 -30.65 -1.48 34.74
CA ARG A 106 -31.64 -2.37 35.37
C ARG A 106 -31.35 -2.64 36.85
N GLN A 107 -30.11 -2.99 37.20
CA GLN A 107 -29.72 -3.20 38.59
C GLN A 107 -29.85 -1.93 39.45
N ASP A 108 -29.58 -0.75 38.88
CA ASP A 108 -29.81 0.54 39.53
C ASP A 108 -31.32 0.78 39.77
N VAL A 109 -32.21 0.35 38.86
CA VAL A 109 -33.69 0.39 39.04
C VAL A 109 -34.15 -0.62 40.08
N ASP A 110 -33.70 -1.87 40.03
CA ASP A 110 -34.08 -2.94 40.97
C ASP A 110 -33.65 -2.62 42.41
N GLN A 111 -32.56 -1.86 42.58
CA GLN A 111 -32.09 -1.35 43.87
C GLN A 111 -32.78 -0.03 44.30
N GLY A 112 -33.63 0.56 43.46
CA GLY A 112 -34.29 1.84 43.74
C GLY A 112 -33.37 3.06 43.72
N LEU A 113 -32.18 2.95 43.11
CA LEU A 113 -31.22 4.05 42.96
C LEU A 113 -31.65 5.06 41.88
N ILE A 114 -32.40 4.60 40.88
CA ILE A 114 -32.97 5.40 39.80
C ILE A 114 -34.39 4.91 39.46
N THR A 115 -35.19 5.73 38.77
CA THR A 115 -36.48 5.27 38.22
C THR A 115 -36.29 4.64 36.84
N GLN A 116 -37.27 3.84 36.40
CA GLN A 116 -37.32 3.32 35.03
C GLN A 116 -37.26 4.45 33.98
N GLN A 117 -37.87 5.60 34.26
CA GLN A 117 -37.85 6.76 33.36
C GLN A 117 -36.45 7.39 33.25
N ASP A 118 -35.62 7.31 34.30
CA ASP A 118 -34.22 7.76 34.25
C ASP A 118 -33.37 6.79 33.44
N ALA A 119 -33.58 5.48 33.59
CA ALA A 119 -32.91 4.46 32.79
C ALA A 119 -33.23 4.61 31.28
N ASP A 120 -34.50 4.81 30.95
CA ASP A 120 -34.94 5.02 29.56
C ASP A 120 -34.38 6.34 28.98
N GLN A 121 -34.36 7.43 29.77
CA GLN A 121 -33.71 8.69 29.37
C GLN A 121 -32.20 8.55 29.17
N ARG A 122 -31.49 7.86 30.07
CA ARG A 122 -30.06 7.55 29.93
C ARG A 122 -29.80 6.80 28.62
N LYS A 123 -30.65 5.82 28.27
CA LYS A 123 -30.54 5.06 27.02
C LYS A 123 -30.75 5.94 25.78
N VAL A 124 -31.78 6.80 25.76
CA VAL A 124 -32.01 7.75 24.65
C VAL A 124 -30.84 8.72 24.50
N LEU A 125 -30.29 9.26 25.61
CA LEU A 125 -29.12 10.14 25.59
C LEU A 125 -27.86 9.43 25.08
N ARG A 126 -27.62 8.17 25.47
CA ARG A 126 -26.53 7.35 24.91
C ARG A 126 -26.65 7.22 23.38
N GLN A 127 -27.84 6.86 22.89
CA GLN A 127 -28.07 6.64 21.46
C GLN A 127 -27.96 7.94 20.64
N GLN A 128 -28.49 9.07 21.13
CA GLN A 128 -28.26 10.38 20.51
C GLN A 128 -26.77 10.76 20.50
N THR A 129 -26.04 10.50 21.59
CA THR A 129 -24.60 10.81 21.67
C THR A 129 -23.78 10.01 20.65
N VAL A 130 -24.12 8.72 20.44
CA VAL A 130 -23.47 7.89 19.41
C VAL A 130 -23.78 8.41 18.00
N GLN A 131 -25.03 8.72 17.69
CA GLN A 131 -25.43 9.28 16.39
C GLN A 131 -24.75 10.63 16.11
N LEU A 132 -24.69 11.52 17.11
CA LEU A 132 -24.02 12.80 17.02
C LEU A 132 -22.51 12.64 16.77
N GLN A 133 -21.84 11.70 17.44
CA GLN A 133 -20.42 11.40 17.19
C GLN A 133 -20.17 10.82 15.80
N GLN A 134 -21.07 10.00 15.26
CA GLN A 134 -20.97 9.51 13.87
C GLN A 134 -21.09 10.68 12.88
N HIS A 135 -22.14 11.49 13.00
CA HIS A 135 -22.37 12.65 12.14
C HIS A 135 -21.21 13.67 12.19
N ILE A 136 -20.65 13.94 13.38
CA ILE A 136 -19.48 14.83 13.52
C ILE A 136 -18.25 14.26 12.79
N ARG A 137 -18.01 12.95 12.84
CA ARG A 137 -16.88 12.31 12.12
C ARG A 137 -17.08 12.33 10.60
N GLU A 138 -18.30 12.12 10.13
CA GLU A 138 -18.63 12.22 8.70
C GLU A 138 -18.44 13.65 8.19
N GLN A 139 -18.95 14.65 8.93
CA GLN A 139 -18.74 16.06 8.60
C GLN A 139 -17.26 16.48 8.67
N SER A 140 -16.47 15.98 9.63
CA SER A 140 -15.05 16.31 9.71
C SER A 140 -14.26 15.72 8.55
N GLN A 141 -14.56 14.48 8.12
CA GLN A 141 -13.93 13.86 6.94
C GLN A 141 -14.29 14.59 5.64
N GLN A 142 -15.56 15.02 5.48
CA GLN A 142 -15.98 15.84 4.34
C GLN A 142 -15.29 17.21 4.35
N GLY A 143 -15.17 17.85 5.52
CA GLY A 143 -14.45 19.11 5.70
C GLY A 143 -12.94 18.99 5.42
N GLU A 144 -12.30 17.91 5.85
CA GLU A 144 -10.89 17.61 5.56
C GLU A 144 -10.67 17.40 4.06
N MET A 145 -11.52 16.60 3.40
CA MET A 145 -11.49 16.40 1.94
C MET A 145 -11.65 17.72 1.18
N LEU A 146 -12.60 18.57 1.57
CA LEU A 146 -12.83 19.87 0.94
C LEU A 146 -11.62 20.81 1.16
N GLY A 147 -11.14 20.92 2.39
CA GLY A 147 -9.97 21.74 2.74
C GLY A 147 -8.67 21.27 2.09
N ARG A 148 -8.52 19.96 1.87
CA ARG A 148 -7.43 19.39 1.08
C ARG A 148 -7.51 19.81 -0.38
N VAL A 149 -8.70 19.79 -0.99
CA VAL A 149 -8.89 20.20 -2.39
C VAL A 149 -8.65 21.69 -2.56
N THR A 150 -9.23 22.56 -1.72
CA THR A 150 -9.01 24.01 -1.82
C THR A 150 -7.54 24.38 -1.63
N MET A 151 -6.88 23.82 -0.61
CA MET A 151 -5.46 24.06 -0.39
C MET A 151 -4.59 23.52 -1.53
N ALA A 152 -4.95 22.40 -2.16
CA ALA A 152 -4.22 21.90 -3.32
C ALA A 152 -4.31 22.85 -4.52
N TYR A 153 -5.46 23.50 -4.74
CA TYR A 153 -5.61 24.57 -5.71
C TYR A 153 -4.75 25.80 -5.34
N ASP A 154 -4.81 26.28 -4.10
CA ASP A 154 -4.01 27.43 -3.64
C ASP A 154 -2.50 27.18 -3.80
N MET A 155 -2.02 25.99 -3.41
CA MET A 155 -0.63 25.60 -3.58
C MET A 155 -0.27 25.37 -5.04
N GLY A 156 -1.20 24.86 -5.86
CA GLY A 156 -1.03 24.71 -7.30
C GLY A 156 -0.80 26.06 -7.99
N VAL A 157 -1.62 27.06 -7.67
CA VAL A 157 -1.46 28.45 -8.14
C VAL A 157 -0.17 29.08 -7.61
N LYS A 158 0.14 28.91 -6.31
CA LYS A 158 1.30 29.54 -5.65
C LYS A 158 2.66 28.98 -6.12
N TYR A 159 2.73 27.68 -6.40
CA TYR A 159 3.98 26.99 -6.76
C TYR A 159 4.07 26.56 -8.23
N GLY A 160 3.01 26.75 -9.02
CA GLY A 160 2.97 26.36 -10.44
C GLY A 160 2.90 24.85 -10.66
N VAL A 161 2.31 24.10 -9.71
CA VAL A 161 2.24 22.64 -9.70
C VAL A 161 0.81 22.14 -9.94
N ASN A 162 0.66 20.95 -10.53
CA ASN A 162 -0.68 20.39 -10.78
C ASN A 162 -1.37 20.02 -9.44
N PRO A 163 -2.55 20.61 -9.11
CA PRO A 163 -3.24 20.34 -7.85
C PRO A 163 -3.64 18.86 -7.69
N GLU A 164 -3.92 18.13 -8.77
CA GLU A 164 -4.27 16.72 -8.69
C GLU A 164 -3.16 15.86 -8.07
N LEU A 165 -1.89 16.22 -8.27
CA LEU A 165 -0.77 15.52 -7.66
C LEU A 165 -0.78 15.68 -6.13
N LEU A 166 -1.19 16.85 -5.63
CA LEU A 166 -1.32 17.14 -4.19
C LEU A 166 -2.60 16.53 -3.59
N VAL A 167 -3.67 16.37 -4.37
CA VAL A 167 -4.89 15.67 -3.92
C VAL A 167 -4.71 14.15 -3.91
N LYS A 168 -3.88 13.58 -4.80
CA LYS A 168 -3.69 12.13 -4.96
C LYS A 168 -2.52 11.54 -4.16
N ASP A 169 -1.56 12.33 -3.67
CA ASP A 169 -0.41 11.82 -2.88
C ASP A 169 -0.86 11.32 -1.48
N PRO A 170 -0.75 10.01 -1.16
CA PRO A 170 -1.24 9.46 0.11
C PRO A 170 -0.41 9.88 1.34
N ASN A 171 0.74 10.52 1.14
CA ASN A 171 1.62 10.97 2.23
C ASN A 171 1.21 12.33 2.80
N ILE A 172 0.41 13.11 2.05
CA ILE A 172 -0.11 14.40 2.51
C ILE A 172 -1.33 14.16 3.41
N ARG A 173 -1.14 14.33 4.72
CA ARG A 173 -2.18 14.28 5.76
C ARG A 173 -2.40 15.61 6.49
N THR A 174 -1.54 16.60 6.27
CA THR A 174 -1.62 17.91 6.91
C THR A 174 -1.38 19.05 5.90
N PRO A 175 -1.91 20.26 6.17
CA PRO A 175 -1.61 21.47 5.41
C PRO A 175 -0.11 21.69 5.20
N MET A 176 0.73 21.50 6.24
CA MET A 176 2.18 21.70 6.13
C MET A 176 2.86 20.72 5.18
N GLN A 177 2.46 19.45 5.20
CA GLN A 177 2.97 18.44 4.24
C GLN A 177 2.60 18.81 2.80
N MET A 178 1.44 19.44 2.57
CA MET A 178 1.06 19.92 1.25
C MET A 178 1.96 21.07 0.77
N VAL A 179 2.29 22.03 1.64
CA VAL A 179 3.23 23.13 1.31
C VAL A 179 4.61 22.57 0.98
N GLN A 180 5.11 21.64 1.80
CA GLN A 180 6.40 20.97 1.57
C GLN A 180 6.40 20.26 0.21
N ARG A 181 5.40 19.41 -0.05
CA ARG A 181 5.31 18.63 -1.29
C ARG A 181 5.12 19.49 -2.53
N ALA A 182 4.37 20.60 -2.44
CA ALA A 182 4.25 21.57 -3.53
C ALA A 182 5.59 22.24 -3.83
N SER A 183 6.39 22.57 -2.80
CA SER A 183 7.72 23.16 -2.98
C SER A 183 8.73 22.17 -3.58
N GLU A 184 8.69 20.88 -3.20
CA GLU A 184 9.50 19.82 -3.81
C GLU A 184 9.18 19.64 -5.31
N LEU A 185 7.90 19.61 -5.66
CA LEU A 185 7.44 19.49 -7.05
C LEU A 185 7.85 20.72 -7.88
N ALA A 186 7.80 21.93 -7.31
CA ALA A 186 8.28 23.14 -7.98
C ALA A 186 9.81 23.14 -8.17
N MET A 187 10.58 22.70 -7.18
CA MET A 187 12.04 22.59 -7.28
C MET A 187 12.45 21.52 -8.31
N THR A 188 11.84 20.34 -8.28
CA THR A 188 12.16 19.27 -9.25
C THR A 188 11.75 19.64 -10.68
N ALA A 189 10.62 20.35 -10.88
CA ALA A 189 10.25 20.90 -12.19
C ALA A 189 11.23 21.99 -12.66
N ARG A 190 11.72 22.86 -11.77
CA ARG A 190 12.75 23.85 -12.07
C ARG A 190 14.07 23.19 -12.45
N ASP A 191 14.51 22.19 -11.71
CA ASP A 191 15.77 21.47 -11.96
C ASP A 191 15.70 20.65 -13.26
N ALA A 192 14.56 20.01 -13.54
CA ALA A 192 14.34 19.34 -14.82
C ALA A 192 14.44 20.32 -15.99
N ARG A 193 13.81 21.50 -15.87
CA ARG A 193 13.89 22.57 -16.88
C ARG A 193 15.29 23.15 -17.02
N LEU A 194 16.04 23.30 -15.94
CA LEU A 194 17.44 23.73 -15.98
C LEU A 194 18.31 22.68 -16.68
N ARG A 195 18.16 21.39 -16.34
CA ARG A 195 18.86 20.28 -17.00
C ARG A 195 18.53 20.20 -18.49
N SER A 196 17.27 20.40 -18.90
CA SER A 196 16.92 20.43 -20.34
C SER A 196 17.47 21.65 -21.10
N LEU A 197 17.87 22.71 -20.39
CA LEU A 197 18.49 23.91 -20.98
C LEU A 197 20.03 23.84 -20.95
N THR A 198 20.64 23.11 -20.01
CA THR A 198 22.10 22.92 -19.92
C THR A 198 22.60 21.63 -20.58
N ALA A 199 21.71 20.68 -20.85
CA ALA A 199 21.98 19.53 -21.70
C ALA A 199 22.29 20.00 -23.13
N LYS A 200 23.59 20.11 -23.44
CA LYS A 200 24.04 20.12 -24.83
C LYS A 200 23.52 18.84 -25.50
N PRO A 201 23.09 18.89 -26.78
CA PRO A 201 22.83 17.65 -27.51
C PRO A 201 24.10 16.81 -27.51
N GLU A 202 23.97 15.50 -27.31
CA GLU A 202 25.09 14.57 -27.39
C GLU A 202 25.57 14.50 -28.85
N THR A 203 26.51 15.38 -29.19
CA THR A 203 27.28 15.30 -30.44
C THR A 203 28.17 14.07 -30.34
N PHE A 204 27.62 12.92 -30.73
CA PHE A 204 28.33 11.66 -30.77
C PHE A 204 29.52 11.80 -31.72
N ASP A 205 30.73 11.88 -31.15
CA ASP A 205 31.96 11.91 -31.93
C ASP A 205 32.13 10.56 -32.61
N LYS A 206 31.69 10.50 -33.88
CA LYS A 206 32.07 9.44 -34.79
C LYS A 206 33.55 9.63 -35.12
N GLY A 207 34.39 9.08 -34.23
CA GLY A 207 35.84 9.05 -34.40
C GLY A 207 36.22 8.59 -35.81
N PRO A 208 37.35 9.10 -36.35
CA PRO A 208 37.54 9.36 -37.77
C PRO A 208 37.29 8.14 -38.68
N GLY A 209 36.07 8.06 -39.24
CA GLY A 209 35.65 6.94 -40.08
C GLY A 209 34.25 7.12 -40.69
N VAL A 210 34.21 7.35 -42.00
CA VAL A 210 33.02 7.36 -42.88
C VAL A 210 31.98 8.46 -42.54
N GLY A 211 31.80 9.53 -43.32
CA GLY A 211 32.33 9.84 -44.65
C GLY A 211 31.20 10.05 -45.66
N THR A 212 30.49 11.17 -45.52
CA THR A 212 29.42 11.62 -46.42
C THR A 212 29.61 13.10 -46.73
N GLU A 213 29.64 13.44 -48.01
CA GLU A 213 29.48 14.79 -48.58
C GLU A 213 30.59 15.83 -48.32
N GLU A 214 31.85 15.50 -48.67
CA GLU A 214 32.83 16.53 -49.12
C GLU A 214 33.82 16.03 -50.20
N SER A 215 33.35 15.12 -51.07
CA SER A 215 34.13 14.39 -52.06
C SER A 215 34.49 15.22 -53.32
N THR A 216 35.46 16.14 -53.23
CA THR A 216 35.92 16.91 -54.41
C THR A 216 37.44 17.12 -54.56
N SER A 217 38.23 17.16 -53.48
CA SER A 217 39.66 17.49 -53.55
C SER A 217 40.57 16.24 -53.63
N GLU A 218 40.62 15.45 -52.56
CA GLU A 218 41.55 14.33 -52.44
C GLU A 218 41.21 13.16 -53.36
N GLU A 219 39.92 12.86 -53.55
CA GLU A 219 39.49 11.78 -54.45
C GLU A 219 39.89 12.05 -55.91
N LEU A 220 39.94 13.33 -56.31
CA LEU A 220 40.42 13.78 -57.62
C LEU A 220 41.94 13.65 -57.77
N LEU A 221 42.69 13.73 -56.67
CA LEU A 221 44.12 13.41 -56.62
C LEU A 221 44.35 11.89 -56.66
N LEU A 222 43.59 11.08 -55.92
CA LEU A 222 43.68 9.61 -55.96
C LEU A 222 43.33 9.06 -57.35
N LYS A 223 42.26 9.55 -57.99
CA LYS A 223 41.89 9.19 -59.37
C LYS A 223 42.96 9.54 -60.40
N LYS A 224 43.73 10.63 -60.19
CA LYS A 224 44.90 10.97 -61.01
C LYS A 224 46.13 10.09 -60.72
N ARG A 225 46.33 9.65 -59.47
CA ARG A 225 47.49 8.85 -59.04
C ARG A 225 47.35 7.36 -59.37
N TYR A 226 46.12 6.83 -59.36
CA TYR A 226 45.82 5.41 -59.59
C TYR A 226 44.70 5.20 -60.63
N PRO A 227 44.88 5.66 -61.89
CA PRO A 227 43.83 5.62 -62.92
C PRO A 227 43.40 4.20 -63.32
N THR A 228 44.16 3.16 -62.96
CA THR A 228 43.80 1.75 -63.18
C THR A 228 42.84 1.17 -62.13
N MET A 229 42.75 1.79 -60.95
CA MET A 229 41.84 1.36 -59.88
C MET A 229 40.40 1.80 -60.14
N TYR A 230 40.22 2.96 -60.79
CA TYR A 230 38.92 3.55 -61.11
C TYR A 230 38.57 3.29 -62.58
N LYS A 231 37.97 2.12 -62.85
CA LYS A 231 37.36 1.85 -64.15
C LYS A 231 36.18 2.81 -64.40
N LYS A 232 35.95 3.13 -65.67
CA LYS A 232 34.73 3.80 -66.14
C LYS A 232 33.53 2.86 -66.06
#